data_AF-A0A970EJ35-F1
#
_entry.id   AF-A0A970EJ35-F1
#
_cell.length_a   1.000
_cell.length_b   1.000
_cell.length_c   1.000
_cell.angle_alpha   90.00
_cell.angle_beta   90.00
_cell.angle_gamma   90.00
#
_symmetry.space_group_name_H-M   'P 1'
#
loop_
_entity.id
_entity.type
_entity.pdbx_description
1 polymer ?
#
loop_
_entity_poly.entity_id
_entity_poly.type
_entity_poly.pdbx_seq_one_letter_code
_entity_poly.pdbx_strand_id
1 'polypeptide(L)' 'MSELLGRRLRALRRLKRLTQQDLAREVGISVSMLSTIERGMKYPQLDLIKRFARVLDVPLEELFVLPESVQ' A
#
# COMPACT_ATOMS: atom_id res chain seq x y z
N MET A 1 13.06 4.94 -0.01
CA MET A 1 11.70 5.46 0.26
C MET A 1 10.60 4.59 -0.36
N SER A 2 10.64 4.34 -1.68
CA SER A 2 9.62 3.53 -2.37
C SER A 2 9.47 2.09 -1.87
N GLU A 3 10.59 1.43 -1.54
CA GLU A 3 10.58 0.06 -1.02
C GLU A 3 9.87 -0.08 0.34
N LEU A 4 10.09 0.87 1.25
CA LEU A 4 9.42 0.93 2.56
C LEU A 4 7.90 1.00 2.40
N LEU A 5 7.44 2.01 1.64
CA LEU A 5 6.02 2.22 1.36
C LEU A 5 5.40 0.99 0.71
N GLY A 6 6.06 0.40 -0.29
CA GLY A 6 5.58 -0.79 -0.98
C GLY A 6 5.39 -2.00 -0.05
N ARG A 7 6.39 -2.26 0.81
CA ARG A 7 6.32 -3.33 1.81
C ARG A 7 5.20 -3.08 2.81
N ARG A 8 5.05 -1.84 3.31
CA ARG A 8 4.01 -1.50 4.28
C ARG A 8 2.61 -1.60 3.70
N LEU A 9 2.42 -1.10 2.47
CA LEU A 9 1.17 -1.20 1.75
C LEU A 9 0.74 -2.66 1.56
N ARG A 10 1.68 -3.53 1.17
CA ARG A 10 1.42 -4.97 1.05
C ARG A 10 1.01 -5.60 2.39
N ALA A 11 1.69 -5.23 3.48
CA ALA A 11 1.39 -5.75 4.82
C ALA A 11 -0.03 -5.36 5.26
N LEU A 12 -0.38 -4.07 5.17
CA LEU A 12 -1.71 -3.55 5.53
C LEU A 12 -2.81 -4.17 4.66
N ARG A 13 -2.58 -4.31 3.36
CA ARG A 13 -3.51 -4.99 2.46
C ARG A 13 -3.80 -6.42 2.93
N ARG A 14 -2.76 -7.17 3.28
CA ARG A 14 -2.89 -8.55 3.79
C ARG A 14 -3.60 -8.60 5.14
N LEU A 15 -3.33 -7.66 6.04
CA LEU A 15 -4.03 -7.54 7.32
C LEU A 15 -5.54 -7.32 7.14
N LYS A 16 -5.94 -6.52 6.15
CA LYS A 16 -7.34 -6.34 5.74
C LYS A 16 -7.89 -7.50 4.87
N ARG A 17 -7.11 -8.56 4.63
CA ARG A 17 -7.47 -9.73 3.81
C ARG A 17 -7.86 -9.41 2.35
N LEU A 18 -7.34 -8.31 1.81
CA LEU A 18 -7.60 -7.89 0.44
C LEU A 18 -6.62 -8.54 -0.55
N THR A 19 -7.10 -8.99 -1.70
CA THR A 19 -6.24 -9.34 -2.82
C THR A 19 -5.69 -8.08 -3.49
N GLN A 20 -4.69 -8.21 -4.37
CA GLN A 20 -4.25 -7.06 -5.18
C GLN A 20 -5.37 -6.57 -6.12
N GLN A 21 -6.27 -7.45 -6.56
CA GLN A 21 -7.42 -7.05 -7.36
C GLN A 21 -8.40 -6.20 -6.56
N ASP A 22 -8.67 -6.57 -5.31
CA ASP A 22 -9.60 -5.83 -4.44
C ASP A 22 -9.07 -4.43 -4.15
N LEU A 23 -7.84 -4.33 -3.63
CA LEU A 23 -7.26 -3.02 -3.31
C LEU A 23 -7.11 -2.13 -4.55
N ALA A 24 -6.69 -2.69 -5.68
CA ALA A 24 -6.56 -1.92 -6.91
C ALA A 24 -7.91 -1.37 -7.38
N ARG A 25 -8.99 -2.16 -7.27
CA ARG A 25 -10.36 -1.74 -7.59
C ARG A 25 -10.83 -0.62 -6.67
N GLU A 26 -10.67 -0.78 -5.36
CA GLU A 26 -11.12 0.21 -4.37
C GLU A 26 -10.36 1.54 -4.46
N VAL A 27 -9.08 1.50 -4.80
CA VAL A 27 -8.24 2.69 -4.97
C VAL A 27 -8.41 3.35 -6.36
N GLY A 28 -8.92 2.60 -7.33
CA GLY A 28 -9.14 3.05 -8.71
C GLY A 28 -7.85 3.06 -9.54
N ILE A 29 -7.04 2.00 -9.46
CA ILE A 29 -5.83 1.80 -10.25
C ILE A 29 -5.78 0.39 -10.85
N SER A 30 -4.86 0.15 -11.79
CA SER A 30 -4.64 -1.20 -12.31
C SER A 30 -3.91 -2.09 -11.30
N VAL A 31 -4.17 -3.40 -11.35
CA VAL A 31 -3.48 -4.40 -10.54
C VAL A 31 -1.96 -4.36 -10.79
N SER A 32 -1.55 -4.14 -12.04
CA SER A 32 -0.13 -3.99 -12.42
C SER A 32 0.52 -2.77 -11.77
N MET A 33 -0.18 -1.63 -11.69
CA MET A 33 0.30 -0.45 -10.98
C MET A 33 0.46 -0.73 -9.49
N LEU A 34 -0.54 -1.36 -8.86
CA LEU A 34 -0.44 -1.75 -7.45
C LEU A 34 0.74 -2.70 -7.20
N SER A 35 0.92 -3.73 -8.04
CA SER A 35 2.04 -4.67 -7.94
C SER A 35 3.40 -3.97 -8.07
N THR A 36 3.50 -2.96 -8.95
CA THR A 36 4.73 -2.15 -9.11
C THR A 36 5.01 -1.30 -7.87
N ILE A 37 3.98 -0.70 -7.27
CA ILE A 37 4.10 0.07 -6.02
C ILE A 37 4.50 -0.84 -4.86
N GLU A 38 3.84 -1.99 -4.67
CA GLU A 38 4.13 -2.93 -3.59
C GLU A 38 5.53 -3.53 -3.65
N ARG A 39 6.10 -3.66 -4.85
CA ARG A 39 7.49 -4.08 -5.04
C ARG A 39 8.49 -2.95 -4.83
N GLY A 40 8.03 -1.74 -4.54
CA GLY A 40 8.89 -0.56 -4.39
C GLY A 40 9.42 0.00 -5.70
N MET A 41 8.95 -0.49 -6.85
CA MET A 41 9.46 -0.12 -8.17
C MET A 41 8.91 1.23 -8.66
N LYS A 42 7.84 1.75 -8.04
CA LYS A 42 7.25 3.05 -8.36
C LYS A 42 6.77 3.74 -7.09
N TYR A 43 7.17 5.00 -6.95
CA TYR A 43 6.63 5.86 -5.91
C TYR A 43 5.31 6.52 -6.38
N PRO A 44 4.19 6.31 -5.68
CA PRO A 44 2.91 6.94 -6.00
C PRO A 44 2.90 8.44 -5.63
N GLN A 45 2.04 9.22 -6.30
CA GLN A 45 1.80 10.61 -5.92
C GLN A 45 0.98 10.70 -4.61
N LEU A 46 1.07 11.85 -3.93
CA LEU A 46 0.43 12.07 -2.62
C LEU A 46 -1.07 11.73 -2.60
N ASP A 47 -1.82 12.07 -3.65
CA ASP A 47 -3.25 11.77 -3.70
C ASP A 47 -3.55 10.26 -3.81
N LEU A 48 -2.65 9.50 -4.43
CA LEU A 48 -2.76 8.05 -4.45
C LEU A 48 -2.40 7.45 -3.08
N ILE A 49 -1.41 8.01 -2.39
CA ILE A 49 -1.05 7.62 -1.01
C ILE A 49 -2.24 7.87 -0.06
N LYS A 50 -2.88 9.05 -0.16
CA LYS A 50 -4.09 9.38 0.64
C LYS A 50 -5.25 8.43 0.36
N ARG A 51 -5.45 8.01 -0.90
CA ARG A 51 -6.46 7.02 -1.26
C ARG A 51 -6.15 5.65 -0.64
N PHE A 52 -4.90 5.21 -0.66
CA PHE A 52 -4.51 3.98 0.03
C PHE A 52 -4.82 4.04 1.53
N ALA A 53 -4.44 5.12 2.22
CA ALA A 53 -4.73 5.28 3.65
C ALA A 53 -6.23 5.21 3.95
N ARG A 54 -7.06 5.87 3.13
CA ARG A 54 -8.52 5.83 3.26
C ARG A 54 -9.10 4.43 3.06
N VAL A 55 -8.71 3.75 1.99
CA VAL A 55 -9.22 2.40 1.66
C VAL A 55 -8.76 1.36 2.68
N LEU A 56 -7.52 1.47 3.12
CA LEU A 56 -6.96 0.60 4.16
C LEU A 56 -7.40 1.00 5.57
N ASP A 57 -8.17 2.08 5.71
CA ASP A 57 -8.71 2.57 6.99
C ASP A 57 -7.61 2.67 8.06
N VAL A 58 -6.56 3.42 7.72
CA VAL A 58 -5.42 3.72 8.58
C VAL A 58 -5.00 5.19 8.45
N PRO A 59 -4.33 5.76 9.46
CA PRO A 59 -3.64 7.04 9.33
C PRO A 59 -2.63 7.04 8.18
N LEU A 60 -2.36 8.21 7.59
CA LEU A 60 -1.42 8.33 6.46
C LEU A 60 0.00 7.89 6.86
N GLU A 61 0.37 8.21 8.09
CA GLU A 61 1.66 7.94 8.72
C GLU A 61 1.91 6.43 8.80
N GLU A 62 0.86 5.63 8.96
CA GLU A 62 0.91 4.17 9.06
C GLU A 62 1.49 3.52 7.81
N LEU A 63 1.38 4.18 6.66
CA LEU A 63 1.98 3.75 5.38
C LEU A 63 3.51 3.87 5.36
N PHE A 64 4.10 4.59 6.33
CA PHE A 64 5.52 4.87 6.44
C PHE A 64 6.17 4.26 7.69
N VAL A 65 5.40 3.55 8.51
CA VAL A 65 5.92 2.81 9.68
C VAL A 65 6.44 1.45 9.22
N LEU A 66 7.67 1.12 9.61
CA LEU A 66 8.20 -0.24 9.44
C LEU A 66 7.45 -1.18 10.41
N PRO A 67 6.93 -2.34 9.97
CA PRO A 67 6.60 -3.38 10.94
C PRO A 67 7.89 -3.72 11.69
N GLU A 68 7.86 -3.67 13.03
CA GLU A 68 8.93 -4.26 13.83
C GLU A 68 9.10 -5.69 13.34
N SER A 69 10.30 -6.02 12.86
CA SER A 69 10.66 -7.38 12.57
C SER A 69 10.54 -8.16 13.87
N VAL A 70 9.46 -8.92 14.02
CA VAL A 70 9.47 -10.07 14.92
C VAL A 70 10.55 -10.98 14.35
N GLN A 71 11.71 -10.98 15.01
CA GLN A 71 12.79 -11.94 14.76
C GLN A 71 12.28 -13.37 14.98
#